data_AF-A0A7J5XHP3-F1
#
_entry.id   AF-A0A7J5XHP3-F1
#
_cell.length_a   1.000
_cell.length_b   1.000
_cell.length_c   1.000
_cell.angle_alpha   90.00
_cell.angle_beta   90.00
_cell.angle_gamma   90.00
#
_symmetry.space_group_name_H-M   'P 1'
#
loop_
_entity.id
_entity.type
_entity.pdbx_description
1 polymer ?
#
loop_
_entity_poly.entity_id
_entity_poly.type
_entity_poly.pdbx_seq_one_letter_code
_entity_poly.pdbx_strand_id
1 'polypeptide(L)'
;MHITIQEGRSLPDLQRCTTCCEDFHCPFCASNVFHPAKLSKVKTHLESHFNRAVLHEGYTIHRCALNCRPEWHFHCFYCQSMLMRKADFIKHLALGKAKHSAITPIIPDLSTPIIPDLSTPIIPDLSTPIIPDPSTPIIPDLSTPIIPEGNAKGPCKACTEEEMSHMPCSHK
;
A
#
# COMPACT_ATOMS: atom_id res chain seq x y z
N MET A 1 2.52 -26.13 -0.14
CA MET A 1 2.77 -24.68 0.01
C MET A 1 2.28 -24.25 1.38
N HIS A 2 3.04 -23.45 2.14
CA HIS A 2 2.65 -23.05 3.49
C HIS A 2 1.53 -21.99 3.45
N ILE A 3 0.60 -21.99 4.41
CA ILE A 3 -0.58 -21.11 4.43
C ILE A 3 -0.23 -19.60 4.41
N THR A 4 0.96 -19.24 4.87
CA THR A 4 1.43 -17.84 4.85
C THR A 4 1.88 -17.35 3.46
N ILE A 5 1.85 -18.20 2.45
CA ILE A 5 2.17 -17.84 1.06
C ILE A 5 0.84 -17.80 0.30
N GLN A 6 0.47 -16.62 -0.18
CA GLN A 6 -0.81 -16.35 -0.83
C GLN A 6 -0.58 -15.86 -2.25
N GLU A 7 -1.47 -16.19 -3.17
CA GLU A 7 -1.44 -15.66 -4.53
C GLU A 7 -2.01 -14.25 -4.59
N GLY A 8 -1.40 -13.40 -5.42
CA GLY A 8 -1.83 -12.03 -5.60
C GLY A 8 -1.56 -11.16 -4.36
N ARG A 9 -2.41 -10.15 -4.17
CA ARG A 9 -2.26 -9.09 -3.14
C ARG A 9 -3.50 -8.93 -2.25
N SER A 10 -4.45 -9.85 -2.31
CA SER A 10 -5.65 -9.81 -1.46
C SER A 10 -5.36 -10.35 -0.07
N LEU A 11 -6.05 -9.81 0.94
CA LEU A 11 -6.10 -10.43 2.26
C LEU A 11 -6.86 -11.76 2.18
N PRO A 12 -6.51 -12.75 3.03
CA PRO A 12 -7.23 -14.02 3.08
C PRO A 12 -8.68 -13.78 3.54
N ASP A 13 -9.61 -14.57 2.99
CA ASP A 13 -10.99 -14.55 3.45
C ASP A 13 -11.08 -15.11 4.88
N LEU A 14 -11.82 -14.42 5.74
CA LEU A 14 -11.93 -14.76 7.16
C LEU A 14 -13.32 -15.33 7.46
N GLN A 15 -13.32 -16.59 7.89
CA GLN A 15 -14.51 -17.27 8.38
C GLN A 15 -14.55 -17.24 9.92
N ARG A 16 -15.76 -17.19 10.47
CA ARG A 16 -15.98 -17.27 11.92
C ARG A 16 -15.63 -18.67 12.41
N CYS A 17 -14.92 -18.80 13.53
CA CYS A 17 -14.70 -20.13 14.12
C CYS A 17 -16.04 -20.74 14.53
N THR A 18 -16.17 -22.04 14.33
CA THR A 18 -17.30 -22.86 14.81
C THR A 18 -16.82 -24.10 15.57
N THR A 19 -15.51 -24.32 15.60
CA THR A 19 -14.89 -25.51 16.20
C THR A 19 -14.34 -25.27 17.60
N CYS A 20 -14.00 -24.02 17.91
CA CYS A 20 -13.15 -23.65 19.04
C CYS A 20 -13.72 -22.51 19.88
N CYS A 21 -14.32 -21.53 19.21
CA CYS A 21 -14.98 -20.35 19.76
C CYS A 21 -15.89 -19.77 18.68
N GLU A 22 -16.49 -18.60 18.94
CA GLU A 22 -17.36 -17.89 17.99
C GLU A 22 -16.69 -16.65 17.36
N ASP A 23 -15.40 -16.45 17.60
CA ASP A 23 -14.62 -15.31 17.10
C ASP A 23 -13.84 -15.65 15.82
N PHE A 24 -13.13 -14.66 15.25
CA PHE A 24 -12.30 -14.82 14.08
C PHE A 24 -10.84 -15.05 14.47
N HIS A 25 -10.17 -15.97 13.77
CA HIS A 25 -8.75 -16.27 13.98
C HIS A 25 -7.90 -15.60 12.91
N CYS A 26 -6.67 -15.24 13.27
CA CYS A 26 -5.66 -14.91 12.28
C CYS A 26 -5.08 -16.21 11.68
N PRO A 27 -5.14 -16.44 10.37
CA PRO A 27 -4.58 -17.64 9.73
C PRO A 27 -3.05 -17.75 9.83
N PHE A 28 -2.35 -16.68 10.21
CA PHE A 28 -0.88 -16.63 10.23
C PHE A 28 -0.28 -16.62 11.63
N CYS A 29 -1.12 -16.58 12.67
CA CYS A 29 -0.72 -16.53 14.07
C CYS A 29 -1.39 -17.66 14.84
N ALA A 30 -0.64 -18.33 15.71
CA ALA A 30 -1.25 -19.23 16.67
C ALA A 30 -2.12 -18.42 17.66
N SER A 31 -3.16 -19.05 18.21
CA SER A 31 -4.13 -18.39 19.11
C SER A 31 -3.49 -17.80 20.38
N ASN A 32 -2.33 -18.32 20.79
CA ASN A 32 -1.57 -17.77 21.91
C ASN A 32 -0.71 -16.54 21.53
N VAL A 33 -0.37 -16.37 20.25
CA VAL A 33 0.34 -15.19 19.72
C VAL A 33 -0.64 -14.07 19.42
N PHE A 34 -1.78 -14.40 18.81
CA PHE A 34 -2.89 -13.49 18.59
C PHE A 34 -4.20 -14.20 18.92
N HIS A 35 -4.84 -13.78 20.01
CA HIS A 35 -6.09 -14.37 20.46
C HIS A 35 -7.21 -14.11 19.45
N PRO A 36 -8.16 -15.06 19.31
CA PRO A 36 -9.36 -14.86 18.50
C PRO A 36 -10.08 -13.59 18.91
N ALA A 37 -10.59 -12.85 17.92
CA ALA A 37 -11.20 -11.56 18.16
C ALA A 37 -12.30 -11.23 17.15
N LYS A 38 -13.00 -10.12 17.40
CA LYS A 38 -13.95 -9.51 16.47
C LYS A 38 -13.29 -9.25 15.10
N LEU A 39 -14.07 -9.41 14.04
CA LEU A 39 -13.61 -9.30 12.65
C LEU A 39 -12.81 -8.02 12.36
N SER A 40 -13.25 -6.85 12.84
CA SER A 40 -12.54 -5.58 12.63
C SER A 40 -11.11 -5.61 13.19
N LYS A 41 -10.94 -6.13 14.41
CA LYS A 41 -9.62 -6.26 15.05
C LYS A 41 -8.71 -7.22 14.30
N VAL A 42 -9.25 -8.35 13.82
CA VAL A 42 -8.48 -9.30 13.00
C VAL A 42 -8.11 -8.69 11.65
N LYS A 43 -9.01 -7.95 10.98
CA LYS A 43 -8.71 -7.27 9.71
C LYS A 43 -7.57 -6.26 9.85
N THR A 44 -7.60 -5.39 10.85
CA THR A 44 -6.49 -4.45 11.11
C THR A 44 -5.19 -5.18 11.44
N HIS A 45 -5.26 -6.31 12.16
CA HIS A 45 -4.10 -7.15 12.42
C HIS A 45 -3.54 -7.78 11.13
N LEU A 46 -4.40 -8.28 10.23
CA LEU A 46 -3.99 -8.82 8.93
C LEU A 46 -3.37 -7.78 8.01
N GLU A 47 -3.86 -6.55 8.06
CA GLU A 47 -3.25 -5.43 7.35
C GLU A 47 -1.80 -5.21 7.81
N SER A 48 -1.50 -5.41 9.10
CA SER A 48 -0.11 -5.43 9.59
C SER A 48 0.72 -6.56 8.97
N HIS A 49 0.16 -7.77 8.82
CA HIS A 49 0.82 -8.87 8.11
C HIS A 49 1.08 -8.52 6.65
N PHE A 50 0.13 -7.88 5.98
CA PHE A 50 0.23 -7.49 4.59
C PHE A 50 1.29 -6.40 4.38
N ASN A 51 1.26 -5.34 5.18
CA ASN A 51 2.24 -4.24 5.13
C ASN A 51 3.69 -4.72 5.38
N ARG A 52 3.85 -5.81 6.12
CA ARG A 52 5.16 -6.40 6.43
C ARG A 52 5.58 -7.50 5.45
N ALA A 53 4.68 -7.98 4.60
CA ALA A 53 4.91 -9.11 3.71
C ALA A 53 6.03 -8.85 2.68
N VAL A 54 6.46 -9.93 2.03
CA VAL A 54 7.40 -9.91 0.91
C VAL A 54 6.67 -10.36 -0.34
N LEU A 55 6.74 -9.55 -1.40
CA LEU A 55 6.17 -9.88 -2.70
C LEU A 55 7.22 -10.54 -3.58
N HIS A 56 6.89 -11.67 -4.18
CA HIS A 56 7.81 -12.42 -5.04
C HIS A 56 7.05 -13.27 -6.06
N GLU A 57 7.29 -13.06 -7.36
CA GLU A 57 6.69 -13.85 -8.45
C GLU A 57 5.16 -14.00 -8.38
N GLY A 58 4.45 -12.90 -8.09
CA GLY A 58 2.99 -12.93 -7.96
C GLY A 58 2.47 -13.47 -6.62
N TYR A 59 3.35 -13.92 -5.72
CA TYR A 59 2.98 -14.34 -4.37
C TYR A 59 3.22 -13.24 -3.32
N THR A 60 2.33 -13.17 -2.33
CA THR A 60 2.52 -12.44 -1.08
C THR A 60 2.93 -13.42 0.02
N ILE A 61 4.13 -13.23 0.57
CA ILE A 61 4.70 -14.09 1.61
C ILE A 61 4.63 -13.36 2.95
N HIS A 62 3.70 -13.78 3.79
CA HIS A 62 3.48 -13.23 5.12
C HIS A 62 4.44 -13.82 6.15
N ARG A 63 4.70 -13.05 7.21
CA ARG A 63 5.43 -13.53 8.39
C ARG A 63 4.54 -14.49 9.18
N CYS A 64 5.05 -15.68 9.44
CA CYS A 64 4.46 -16.75 10.21
C CYS A 64 4.71 -16.54 11.70
N ALA A 65 3.65 -16.70 12.49
CA ALA A 65 3.64 -16.83 13.95
C ALA A 65 2.83 -18.07 14.39
N LEU A 66 2.74 -19.06 13.50
CA LEU A 66 2.20 -20.38 13.82
C LEU A 66 3.26 -21.21 14.56
N ASN A 67 2.87 -22.41 15.00
CA ASN A 67 3.71 -23.29 15.81
C ASN A 67 4.87 -23.97 15.06
N CYS A 68 5.21 -23.52 13.85
CA CYS A 68 6.36 -24.01 13.10
C CYS A 68 7.70 -23.69 13.81
N ARG A 69 7.77 -22.52 14.47
CA ARG A 69 8.89 -22.06 15.31
C ARG A 69 8.37 -21.08 16.37
N PRO A 70 9.07 -20.93 17.52
CA PRO A 70 8.67 -19.94 18.53
C PRO A 70 8.80 -18.50 18.03
N GLU A 71 9.83 -18.22 17.23
CA GLU A 71 10.09 -16.90 16.66
C GLU A 71 9.40 -16.73 15.31
N TRP A 72 9.06 -15.48 15.02
CA TRP A 72 8.39 -15.09 13.79
C TRP A 72 9.28 -15.20 12.55
N HIS A 73 8.79 -15.85 11.50
CA HIS A 73 9.61 -16.27 10.37
C HIS A 73 8.89 -16.22 9.02
N PHE A 74 9.65 -16.33 7.93
CA PHE A 74 9.16 -16.47 6.57
C PHE A 74 9.46 -17.87 6.07
N HIS A 75 8.53 -18.45 5.30
CA HIS A 75 8.74 -19.73 4.62
C HIS A 75 9.14 -19.47 3.16
N CYS A 76 10.24 -20.07 2.73
CA CYS A 76 10.59 -20.12 1.32
C CYS A 76 9.76 -21.21 0.62
N PHE A 77 9.02 -20.87 -0.42
CA PHE A 77 8.24 -21.86 -1.17
C PHE A 77 9.08 -22.76 -2.07
N TYR A 78 10.32 -22.36 -2.37
CA TYR A 78 11.22 -23.14 -3.20
C TYR A 78 11.95 -24.25 -2.45
N CYS A 79 12.45 -23.95 -1.24
CA CYS A 79 13.31 -24.87 -0.49
C CYS A 79 12.82 -25.14 0.94
N GLN A 80 11.62 -24.64 1.29
CA GLN A 80 10.97 -24.83 2.59
C GLN A 80 11.76 -24.29 3.80
N SER A 81 12.87 -23.60 3.56
CA SER A 81 13.67 -22.96 4.61
C SER A 81 12.86 -21.88 5.33
N MET A 82 13.16 -21.69 6.62
CA MET A 82 12.54 -20.69 7.47
C MET A 82 13.55 -19.60 7.81
N LEU A 83 13.21 -18.34 7.52
CA LEU A 83 14.09 -17.20 7.75
C LEU A 83 13.40 -16.16 8.64
N MET A 84 14.07 -15.73 9.71
CA MET A 84 13.46 -14.85 10.72
C MET A 84 13.42 -13.38 10.26
N ARG A 85 14.46 -12.95 9.55
CA ARG A 85 14.67 -11.54 9.16
C ARG A 85 14.27 -11.32 7.72
N LYS A 86 13.53 -10.23 7.47
CA LYS A 86 13.06 -9.85 6.13
C LYS A 86 14.21 -9.64 5.14
N ALA A 87 15.28 -8.96 5.56
CA ALA A 87 16.44 -8.70 4.72
C ALA A 87 17.12 -10.00 4.25
N ASP A 88 17.31 -10.96 5.15
CA ASP A 88 17.92 -12.25 4.83
C ASP A 88 17.01 -13.09 3.94
N PHE A 89 15.70 -13.03 4.18
CA PHE A 89 14.70 -13.68 3.33
C PHE A 89 14.70 -13.12 1.90
N ILE A 90 14.76 -11.79 1.73
CA ILE A 90 14.84 -11.17 0.40
C ILE A 90 16.15 -11.56 -0.31
N LYS A 91 17.29 -11.54 0.39
CA LYS A 91 18.57 -12.01 -0.17
C LYS A 91 18.48 -13.49 -0.58
N HIS A 92 17.85 -14.32 0.26
CA HIS A 92 17.64 -15.73 -0.02
C HIS A 92 16.80 -15.95 -1.30
N LEU A 93 15.70 -15.22 -1.48
CA LEU A 93 14.88 -15.28 -2.69
C LEU A 93 15.64 -14.83 -3.94
N ALA A 94 16.45 -13.77 -3.83
CA ALA A 94 17.25 -13.25 -4.93
C ALA A 94 18.34 -14.24 -5.39
N LEU A 95 19.02 -14.90 -4.45
CA LEU A 95 20.03 -15.93 -4.74
C LEU A 95 19.41 -17.28 -5.18
N GLY A 96 18.15 -17.49 -4.80
CA GLY A 96 17.45 -18.76 -4.92
C GLY A 96 17.11 -19.17 -6.35
N LYS A 97 16.97 -18.23 -7.29
CA LYS A 97 16.57 -18.57 -8.68
C LYS A 97 17.52 -19.56 -9.36
N ALA A 98 18.83 -19.44 -9.09
CA ALA A 98 19.85 -20.33 -9.64
C ALA A 98 20.04 -21.64 -8.85
N LYS A 99 19.61 -21.68 -7.58
CA LYS A 99 19.78 -22.84 -6.68
C LYS A 99 18.51 -23.68 -6.48
N HIS A 100 17.36 -23.17 -6.92
CA HIS A 100 16.04 -23.76 -6.68
C HIS A 100 15.47 -24.50 -7.89
N SER A 101 16.30 -24.81 -8.90
CA SER A 101 15.90 -25.38 -10.21
C SER A 101 15.24 -26.78 -10.18
N ALA A 102 14.83 -27.31 -9.02
CA ALA A 102 14.22 -28.63 -8.91
C ALA A 102 12.77 -28.64 -8.40
N ILE A 103 12.19 -27.49 -8.01
CA ILE A 103 10.80 -27.42 -7.55
C ILE A 103 10.12 -26.23 -8.22
N THR A 104 9.51 -26.47 -9.38
CA THR A 104 8.55 -25.55 -10.00
C THR A 104 7.23 -25.66 -9.23
N PRO A 105 6.80 -24.64 -8.46
CA PRO A 105 5.38 -24.54 -8.13
C PRO A 105 4.60 -24.39 -9.44
N ILE A 106 3.52 -25.15 -9.60
CA ILE A 106 2.56 -24.95 -10.69
C ILE A 106 1.92 -23.59 -10.42
N ILE A 107 2.33 -22.56 -11.16
CA ILE A 107 1.78 -21.20 -11.06
C ILE A 107 0.52 -21.17 -11.94
N PRO A 108 -0.68 -20.85 -11.42
CA PRO A 108 -1.81 -20.49 -12.27
C PRO A 108 -1.53 -19.12 -12.90
N ASP A 109 -1.74 -19.00 -14.21
CA ASP A 109 -1.59 -17.75 -14.96
C ASP A 109 -2.50 -16.66 -14.35
N LEU A 110 -1.87 -15.59 -13.84
CA LEU A 110 -2.57 -14.52 -13.13
C LEU A 110 -3.30 -13.63 -14.15
N SER A 111 -4.52 -14.03 -14.51
CA SER A 111 -5.48 -13.09 -15.10
C SER A 111 -5.81 -12.00 -14.08
N THR A 112 -5.77 -10.75 -14.54
CA THR A 112 -5.96 -9.49 -13.82
C THR A 112 -7.06 -9.52 -12.74
N PRO A 113 -6.88 -8.85 -11.58
CA PRO A 113 -7.89 -8.80 -10.53
C PRO A 113 -9.13 -8.04 -11.00
N ILE A 114 -10.28 -8.72 -11.02
CA ILE A 114 -11.60 -8.11 -11.13
C ILE A 114 -11.89 -7.45 -9.77
N ILE A 115 -11.84 -6.12 -9.72
CA ILE A 115 -12.39 -5.36 -8.61
C ILE A 115 -13.92 -5.55 -8.67
N PRO A 116 -14.58 -6.05 -7.61
CA PRO A 116 -16.04 -6.02 -7.57
C PRO A 116 -16.48 -4.55 -7.52
N ASP A 117 -17.16 -4.11 -8.58
CA ASP A 117 -17.80 -2.80 -8.68
C ASP A 117 -18.80 -2.65 -7.53
N LEU A 118 -18.45 -1.81 -6.56
CA LEU A 118 -19.37 -1.43 -5.50
C LEU A 118 -20.40 -0.51 -6.13
N SER A 119 -21.53 -1.09 -6.54
CA SER A 119 -22.62 -0.38 -7.19
C SER A 119 -22.98 0.89 -6.41
N THR A 120 -22.81 2.03 -7.07
CA THR A 120 -23.25 3.33 -6.59
C THR A 120 -24.77 3.33 -6.41
N PRO A 121 -25.31 3.92 -5.32
CA PRO A 121 -26.75 4.07 -5.18
C PRO A 121 -27.27 5.01 -6.27
N ILE A 122 -28.32 4.57 -6.97
CA ILE A 122 -29.04 5.31 -8.01
C ILE A 122 -29.60 6.61 -7.39
N ILE A 123 -29.12 7.75 -7.87
CA ILE A 123 -29.71 9.06 -7.57
C ILE A 123 -30.99 9.19 -8.41
N PRO A 124 -32.15 9.54 -7.84
CA PRO A 124 -33.34 9.86 -8.63
C PRO A 124 -33.12 11.15 -9.44
N ASP A 125 -33.38 11.06 -10.75
CA ASP A 125 -33.35 12.18 -11.69
C ASP A 125 -34.33 13.28 -11.26
N LEU A 126 -33.80 14.44 -10.86
CA LEU A 126 -34.61 15.64 -10.68
C LEU A 126 -34.59 16.40 -12.00
N SER A 127 -35.70 16.31 -12.72
CA SER A 127 -35.92 16.94 -14.01
C SER A 127 -35.61 18.44 -13.99
N THR A 128 -34.77 18.87 -14.92
CA THR A 128 -34.47 20.28 -15.18
C THR A 128 -35.63 20.98 -15.88
N PRO A 129 -36.02 22.20 -15.48
CA PRO A 129 -36.94 23.01 -16.28
C PRO A 129 -36.24 23.56 -17.53
N ILE A 130 -36.95 23.52 -18.66
CA ILE A 130 -36.52 23.96 -19.99
C ILE A 130 -36.26 25.48 -19.97
N ILE A 131 -35.05 25.88 -20.36
CA ILE A 131 -34.65 27.28 -20.59
C ILE A 131 -35.11 27.70 -22.00
N PRO A 132 -35.83 28.81 -22.18
CA PRO A 132 -35.99 29.42 -23.50
C PRO A 132 -34.73 30.21 -23.88
N ASP A 133 -34.23 29.97 -25.09
CA ASP A 133 -33.12 30.71 -25.70
C ASP A 133 -33.53 32.15 -26.04
N PRO A 134 -32.63 33.13 -25.82
CA PRO A 134 -32.64 34.31 -26.66
C PRO A 134 -31.24 34.67 -27.20
N SER A 135 -31.08 34.41 -28.49
CA SER A 135 -30.61 35.34 -29.54
C SER A 135 -29.27 36.04 -29.35
N THR A 136 -28.31 35.65 -30.18
CA THR A 136 -27.02 36.31 -30.43
C THR A 136 -27.16 37.76 -30.92
N PRO A 137 -26.42 38.71 -30.33
CA PRO A 137 -26.01 39.94 -31.00
C PRO A 137 -24.55 39.87 -31.49
N ILE A 138 -24.33 40.54 -32.62
CA ILE A 138 -23.13 40.55 -33.48
C ILE A 138 -21.97 41.35 -32.86
N ILE A 139 -20.75 40.91 -33.17
CA ILE A 139 -19.41 41.40 -32.77
C ILE A 139 -19.15 42.85 -33.23
N PRO A 140 -18.28 43.60 -32.52
CA PRO A 140 -17.20 44.32 -33.23
C PRO A 140 -15.80 43.93 -32.71
N ASP A 141 -14.91 43.69 -33.68
CA ASP A 141 -13.48 43.40 -33.52
C ASP A 141 -12.74 44.62 -32.95
N LEU A 142 -11.86 44.40 -31.96
CA LEU A 142 -10.88 45.41 -31.59
C LEU A 142 -9.52 44.78 -31.24
N SER A 143 -8.75 44.55 -32.30
CA SER A 143 -7.34 44.95 -32.45
C SER A 143 -6.41 44.82 -31.22
N THR A 144 -5.51 43.86 -31.32
CA THR A 144 -4.25 43.72 -30.55
C THR A 144 -3.31 44.92 -30.75
N PRO A 145 -2.59 45.35 -29.71
CA PRO A 145 -1.29 46.02 -29.85
C PRO A 145 -0.12 45.09 -29.46
N ILE A 146 0.92 45.13 -30.30
CA ILE A 146 2.17 44.38 -30.23
C ILE A 146 3.24 45.25 -29.50
N ILE A 147 3.82 44.70 -28.41
CA ILE A 147 5.15 44.80 -27.73
C ILE A 147 6.01 46.11 -27.83
N PRO A 148 6.84 46.45 -26.81
CA PRO A 148 8.25 46.00 -26.85
C PRO A 148 8.91 45.64 -25.50
N GLU A 149 9.90 44.73 -25.57
CA GLU A 149 10.93 44.44 -24.58
C GLU A 149 11.76 45.69 -24.20
N GLY A 150 12.07 45.83 -22.91
CA GLY A 150 12.95 46.87 -22.37
C GLY A 150 13.94 46.29 -21.35
N ASN A 151 15.21 46.37 -21.71
CA ASN A 151 16.37 45.77 -21.09
C ASN A 151 16.85 46.45 -19.79
N ALA A 152 17.37 45.60 -18.89
CA ALA A 152 18.65 45.70 -18.17
C ALA A 152 18.89 46.65 -16.96
N LYS A 153 19.74 46.09 -16.07
CA LYS A 153 20.58 46.68 -15.00
C LYS A 153 19.82 47.12 -13.75
N GLY A 154 20.24 46.83 -12.53
CA GLY A 154 21.49 46.37 -11.92
C GLY A 154 21.33 46.51 -10.38
N PRO A 155 22.33 46.12 -9.58
CA PRO A 155 22.13 45.68 -8.19
C PRO A 155 22.27 46.80 -7.16
N CYS A 156 21.61 46.67 -6.00
CA CYS A 156 21.89 47.49 -4.82
C CYS A 156 21.94 46.62 -3.55
N LYS A 157 23.09 46.69 -2.86
CA LYS A 157 23.36 46.12 -1.54
C LYS A 157 22.92 47.08 -0.42
N ALA A 158 22.66 46.47 0.74
CA ALA A 158 22.88 46.95 2.11
C ALA A 158 21.94 48.00 2.71
N CYS A 159 21.28 47.61 3.82
CA CYS A 159 21.40 48.28 5.12
C CYS A 159 21.44 47.19 6.22
N THR A 160 22.47 47.30 7.06
CA THR A 160 22.67 46.75 8.41
C THR A 160 21.67 47.41 9.38
N GLU A 161 21.43 47.07 10.64
CA GLU A 161 22.13 46.53 11.82
C GLU A 161 21.00 46.25 12.85
N GLU A 162 21.01 45.18 13.65
CA GLU A 162 21.44 45.16 15.06
C GLU A 162 21.41 43.68 15.53
N GLU A 163 22.57 43.02 15.63
CA GLU A 163 23.20 42.55 16.89
C GLU A 163 22.21 41.97 17.92
N MET A 164 22.27 40.68 18.28
CA MET A 164 23.19 40.15 19.31
C MET A 164 23.01 38.61 19.33
N SER A 165 23.88 37.81 18.71
CA SER A 165 25.15 37.26 19.24
C SER A 165 25.03 36.21 20.38
N HIS A 166 25.33 34.96 20.00
CA HIS A 166 26.13 33.91 20.67
C HIS A 166 25.69 33.20 21.99
N MET A 167 25.32 31.90 21.84
CA MET A 167 25.93 30.64 22.39
C MET A 167 26.47 30.56 23.86
N PRO A 168 26.73 29.35 24.46
CA PRO A 168 25.95 28.10 24.59
C PRO A 168 26.01 27.46 26.02
N CYS A 169 25.37 26.28 26.18
CA CYS A 169 25.61 25.16 27.12
C CYS A 169 25.71 25.40 28.65
N SER A 170 24.91 24.65 29.41
CA SER A 170 25.33 24.07 30.70
C SER A 170 24.59 22.79 31.04
N HIS A 171 25.38 21.81 31.46
CA HIS A 171 25.00 20.51 32.02
C HIS A 171 24.18 20.65 33.30
N LYS A 172 23.17 19.79 33.46
CA LYS A 172 22.85 19.10 34.70
C LYS A 172 22.06 17.83 34.39
#